data_AF-A0A6D2G4F0-F1
#
_entry.id   AF-A0A6D2G4F0-F1
#
_cell.length_a   1.000
_cell.length_b   1.000
_cell.length_c   1.000
_cell.angle_alpha   90.00
_cell.angle_beta   90.00
_cell.angle_gamma   90.00
#
_symmetry.space_group_name_H-M   'P 1'
#
loop_
_entity.id
_entity.type
_entity.pdbx_description
1 polymer ?
#
loop_
_entity_poly.entity_id
_entity_poly.type
_entity_poly.pdbx_seq_one_letter_code
_entity_poly.pdbx_strand_id
1 'polypeptide(L)'
;MIRYRDGISLRIRLGCGEAKRYRYPLDPINNIDPMGLKTCILVTKGSMSLLPGFRDHASLFIERAYIENGQYESVIYDPSGSYARSIDIGNGDQLFHENASFEKYKDFYRKHDNSTVDITCNYETTAEAEMNFYKKVMELGDRSGPACASTVSTVLDGSPFFPRVTGGTFFPGNLFRDAGIDYSKAGVK
;
A
#
# COMPACT_ATOMS: atom_id res chain seq x y z
N MET A 1 29.15 42.79 5.50
CA MET A 1 28.59 42.50 6.84
C MET A 1 27.40 43.43 7.05
N ILE A 2 26.28 42.90 7.57
CA ILE A 2 25.00 43.58 7.91
C ILE A 2 24.13 43.93 6.67
N ARG A 3 23.25 43.02 6.23
CA ARG A 3 21.87 42.69 6.68
C ARG A 3 20.83 43.75 6.31
N TYR A 4 20.05 43.45 5.27
CA TYR A 4 18.80 44.11 4.91
C TYR A 4 17.71 43.79 5.94
N ARG A 5 17.03 44.85 6.39
CA ARG A 5 15.79 44.84 7.16
C ARG A 5 14.62 45.17 6.23
N ASP A 6 13.46 44.66 6.62
CA ASP A 6 12.10 45.04 6.21
C ASP A 6 11.67 44.55 4.80
N GLY A 7 10.57 43.81 4.62
CA GLY A 7 9.43 43.55 5.48
C GLY A 7 8.17 43.64 4.62
N ILE A 8 7.70 42.52 4.05
CA ILE A 8 6.31 42.40 3.59
C ILE A 8 5.70 41.19 4.29
N SER A 9 4.89 41.51 5.30
CA SER A 9 4.07 40.58 6.07
C SER A 9 2.79 40.30 5.27
N LEU A 10 2.67 39.11 4.68
CA LEU A 10 1.37 38.59 4.29
C LEU A 10 0.80 37.83 5.49
N ARG A 11 -0.08 38.48 6.25
CA ARG A 11 -0.86 37.85 7.31
C ARG A 11 -2.03 37.08 6.68
N ILE A 12 -1.92 35.77 6.60
CA ILE A 12 -3.10 34.89 6.56
C ILE A 12 -3.21 34.27 7.94
N ARG A 13 -4.14 34.78 8.75
CA ARG A 13 -4.61 34.10 9.96
C ARG A 13 -5.73 33.15 9.56
N LEU A 14 -5.45 31.85 9.58
CA LEU A 14 -6.43 30.79 9.81
C LEU A 14 -5.82 29.80 10.81
N GLY A 15 -6.68 29.24 11.65
CA GLY A 15 -6.39 28.79 13.01
C GLY A 15 -5.64 27.47 13.17
N CYS A 16 -5.43 27.14 14.45
CA CYS A 16 -4.77 25.97 15.03
C CYS A 16 -4.68 24.71 14.15
N GLY A 17 -3.44 24.25 13.98
CA GLY A 17 -3.09 22.93 13.51
C GLY A 17 -1.61 22.93 13.15
N GLU A 18 -0.75 22.41 14.03
CA GLU A 18 0.67 22.27 13.73
C GLU A 18 0.83 21.42 12.46
N ALA A 19 1.17 22.06 11.34
CA ALA A 19 1.59 21.36 10.15
C ALA A 19 2.90 20.62 10.49
N LYS A 20 2.81 19.32 10.82
CA LYS A 20 3.98 18.45 10.93
C LYS A 20 4.68 18.47 9.59
N ARG A 21 5.78 19.24 9.48
CA ARG A 21 6.69 19.17 8.35
C ARG A 21 7.26 17.75 8.33
N TYR A 22 6.88 16.96 7.34
CA TYR A 22 7.55 15.70 7.02
C TYR A 22 9.02 16.03 6.76
N ARG A 23 9.89 15.74 7.75
CA ARG A 23 11.33 15.86 7.59
C ARG A 23 11.80 14.59 6.93
N TYR A 24 12.14 14.68 5.64
CA TYR A 24 12.83 13.62 4.94
C TYR A 24 14.13 13.24 5.69
N PRO A 25 14.47 11.95 5.83
CA PRO A 25 15.78 11.53 6.27
C PRO A 25 16.85 12.09 5.31
N LEU A 26 17.86 12.76 5.88
CA LEU A 26 18.93 13.46 5.16
C LEU A 26 20.01 12.52 4.59
N ASP A 27 19.69 11.26 4.27
CA ASP A 27 20.69 10.36 3.69
C ASP A 27 20.10 9.25 2.78
N PRO A 28 19.70 9.58 1.53
CA PRO A 28 19.16 8.62 0.57
C PRO A 28 20.22 7.78 -0.16
N ILE A 29 21.52 8.05 0.01
CA ILE A 29 22.59 7.46 -0.81
C ILE A 29 23.09 6.11 -0.28
N ASN A 30 23.03 5.87 1.04
CA ASN A 30 23.67 4.69 1.67
C ASN A 30 22.72 3.54 2.02
N ASN A 31 21.43 3.62 1.66
CA ASN A 31 20.42 2.58 1.95
C ASN A 31 19.70 2.11 0.67
N ILE A 32 20.44 2.01 -0.44
CA ILE A 32 19.95 1.34 -1.65
C ILE A 32 20.04 -0.15 -1.36
N ASP A 33 18.90 -0.80 -1.13
CA ASP A 33 18.81 -2.26 -1.07
C ASP A 33 19.29 -2.84 -2.41
N PRO A 34 20.40 -3.59 -2.45
CA PRO A 34 20.94 -4.11 -3.71
C PRO A 34 20.04 -5.18 -4.36
N MET A 35 18.96 -5.62 -3.71
CA MET A 35 18.01 -6.61 -4.26
C MET A 35 16.61 -6.05 -4.56
N GLY A 36 16.35 -4.76 -4.29
CA GLY A 36 15.01 -4.17 -4.39
C GLY A 36 14.10 -4.61 -3.24
N LEU A 37 13.11 -3.78 -2.92
CA LEU A 37 12.03 -4.14 -2.00
C LEU A 37 10.90 -4.82 -2.77
N LYS A 38 9.95 -5.42 -2.04
CA LYS A 38 8.77 -6.04 -2.65
C LYS A 38 7.46 -5.38 -2.24
N THR A 39 6.69 -5.00 -3.26
CA THR A 39 5.29 -4.64 -3.12
C THR A 39 4.44 -5.71 -3.80
N CYS A 40 3.45 -6.24 -3.07
CA CYS A 40 2.62 -7.33 -3.53
C CYS A 40 1.14 -6.99 -3.47
N ILE A 41 0.38 -7.48 -4.44
CA ILE A 41 -1.08 -7.46 -4.40
C ILE A 41 -1.56 -8.84 -4.04
N LEU A 42 -2.44 -8.87 -3.04
CA LEU A 42 -3.09 -10.05 -2.55
C LEU A 42 -4.54 -9.99 -3.01
N VAL A 43 -5.03 -11.07 -3.60
CA VAL A 43 -6.45 -11.17 -3.96
C VAL A 43 -7.01 -12.48 -3.44
N THR A 44 -8.16 -12.40 -2.77
CA THR A 44 -8.90 -13.59 -2.36
C THR A 44 -9.64 -14.14 -3.57
N LYS A 45 -9.80 -15.45 -3.59
CA LYS A 45 -10.69 -16.19 -4.48
C LYS A 45 -11.71 -16.89 -3.61
N GLY A 46 -12.91 -16.32 -3.59
CA GLY A 46 -14.04 -16.80 -2.82
C GLY A 46 -14.52 -18.19 -3.23
N SER A 47 -14.97 -18.96 -2.23
CA SER A 47 -16.02 -19.97 -2.41
C SER A 47 -17.43 -19.34 -2.38
N MET A 48 -17.55 -18.14 -1.80
CA MET A 48 -18.79 -17.40 -1.52
C MET A 48 -19.11 -16.26 -2.50
N SER A 49 -18.19 -15.91 -3.41
CA SER A 49 -18.60 -15.20 -4.61
C SER A 49 -19.61 -16.08 -5.35
N LEU A 50 -20.66 -15.50 -5.95
CA LEU A 50 -21.71 -16.23 -6.68
C LEU A 50 -21.16 -17.17 -7.78
N LEU A 51 -19.85 -17.12 -8.05
CA LEU A 51 -19.10 -17.95 -8.97
C LEU A 51 -17.81 -18.46 -8.28
N PRO A 52 -17.66 -19.78 -8.09
CA PRO A 52 -16.42 -20.38 -7.57
C PRO A 52 -15.20 -19.94 -8.40
N GLY A 53 -14.13 -19.52 -7.71
CA GLY A 53 -12.87 -19.09 -8.36
C GLY A 53 -12.84 -17.63 -8.80
N PHE A 54 -13.90 -16.85 -8.54
CA PHE A 54 -13.91 -15.41 -8.77
C PHE A 54 -13.08 -14.67 -7.72
N ARG A 55 -12.32 -13.65 -8.15
CA ARG A 55 -11.54 -12.80 -7.25
C ARG A 55 -12.40 -11.67 -6.73
N ASP A 56 -12.65 -11.67 -5.42
CA ASP A 56 -13.67 -10.85 -4.77
C ASP A 56 -13.12 -9.81 -3.79
N HIS A 57 -11.87 -9.93 -3.36
CA HIS A 57 -11.20 -8.93 -2.52
C HIS A 57 -9.77 -8.65 -2.99
N ALA A 58 -9.27 -7.46 -2.65
CA ALA A 58 -7.90 -7.04 -2.94
C ALA A 58 -7.28 -6.28 -1.78
N SER A 59 -6.02 -6.59 -1.51
CA SER A 59 -5.19 -5.94 -0.48
C SER A 59 -3.80 -5.68 -1.04
N LEU A 60 -3.08 -4.76 -0.40
CA LEU A 60 -1.75 -4.33 -0.79
C LEU A 60 -0.76 -4.62 0.33
N PHE A 61 0.30 -5.35 0.04
CA PHE A 61 1.46 -5.48 0.90
C PHE A 61 2.57 -4.55 0.42
N ILE A 62 3.14 -3.80 1.37
CA ILE A 62 4.31 -2.95 1.17
C ILE A 62 5.36 -3.43 2.16
N GLU A 63 6.55 -3.78 1.68
CA GLU A 63 7.62 -4.32 2.54
C GLU A 63 8.15 -3.28 3.53
N ARG A 64 8.15 -2.00 3.12
CA ARG A 64 8.74 -0.89 3.85
C ARG A 64 7.80 0.31 3.93
N ALA A 65 6.88 0.28 4.88
CA ALA A 65 6.15 1.45 5.36
C ALA A 65 6.95 2.20 6.42
N TYR A 66 6.86 3.53 6.40
CA TYR A 66 7.45 4.39 7.43
C TYR A 66 6.46 4.53 8.60
N ILE A 67 6.85 4.04 9.78
CA ILE A 67 6.03 4.18 10.99
C ILE A 67 6.59 5.32 11.87
N GLU A 68 5.78 5.77 12.84
CA GLU A 68 6.23 6.79 13.79
C GLU A 68 7.52 6.34 14.51
N ASN A 69 8.37 7.30 14.90
CA ASN A 69 9.70 7.09 15.51
C ASN A 69 10.86 6.69 14.57
N GLY A 70 10.70 6.85 13.26
CA GLY A 70 11.82 6.68 12.31
C GLY A 70 12.13 5.20 12.00
N GLN A 71 11.22 4.30 12.34
CA GLN A 71 11.32 2.88 12.04
C GLN A 71 10.58 2.54 10.74
N TYR A 72 10.94 1.41 10.15
CA TYR A 72 10.29 0.88 8.95
C TYR A 72 9.78 -0.53 9.21
N GLU A 73 8.60 -0.82 8.68
CA GLU A 73 7.96 -2.12 8.84
C GLU A 73 7.15 -2.50 7.62
N SER A 74 6.88 -3.80 7.46
CA SER A 74 5.92 -4.26 6.47
C SER A 74 4.50 -3.93 6.91
N VAL A 75 3.67 -3.55 5.94
CA VAL A 75 2.24 -3.31 6.15
C VAL A 75 1.42 -4.10 5.14
N ILE A 76 0.31 -4.67 5.58
CA ILE A 76 -0.78 -5.06 4.69
C ILE A 76 -1.88 -4.02 4.84
N TYR A 77 -2.16 -3.29 3.77
CA TYR A 77 -3.33 -2.45 3.65
C TYR A 77 -4.47 -3.28 3.05
N ASP A 78 -5.52 -3.49 3.83
CA ASP A 78 -6.64 -4.37 3.57
C ASP A 78 -7.96 -3.57 3.47
N PRO A 79 -8.12 -2.70 2.46
CA PRO A 79 -9.23 -1.75 2.40
C PRO A 79 -10.58 -2.46 2.34
N SER A 80 -11.44 -2.23 3.33
CA SER A 80 -12.71 -2.96 3.50
C SER A 80 -12.60 -4.46 3.76
N GLY A 81 -11.40 -4.98 4.03
CA GLY A 81 -11.18 -6.40 4.24
C GLY A 81 -11.61 -6.88 5.61
N SER A 82 -12.07 -8.13 5.65
CA SER A 82 -12.51 -8.76 6.91
C SER A 82 -11.33 -9.10 7.81
N TYR A 83 -10.12 -9.25 7.29
CA TYR A 83 -8.96 -9.62 8.11
C TYR A 83 -8.52 -8.47 9.03
N ALA A 84 -8.25 -7.28 8.48
CA ALA A 84 -7.89 -6.12 9.30
C ALA A 84 -8.96 -5.80 10.36
N ARG A 85 -10.23 -5.86 9.97
CA ARG A 85 -11.37 -5.62 10.88
C ARG A 85 -11.56 -6.71 11.94
N SER A 86 -11.13 -7.94 11.67
CA SER A 86 -11.25 -9.05 12.63
C SER A 86 -10.24 -8.96 13.77
N ILE A 87 -9.11 -8.27 13.55
CA ILE A 87 -8.04 -8.13 14.53
C ILE A 87 -8.10 -6.78 15.25
N ASP A 88 -8.85 -5.80 14.70
CA ASP A 88 -9.07 -4.42 15.17
C ASP A 88 -8.17 -3.96 16.31
N ILE A 89 -6.94 -3.61 15.95
CA ILE A 89 -5.91 -3.04 16.84
C ILE A 89 -5.90 -1.51 16.82
N GLY A 90 -6.96 -0.86 16.30
CA GLY A 90 -7.03 0.60 16.20
C GLY A 90 -6.23 1.23 15.05
N ASN A 91 -5.73 0.41 14.11
CA ASN A 91 -5.01 0.86 12.90
C ASN A 91 -5.89 0.86 11.64
N GLY A 92 -7.20 0.66 11.81
CA GLY A 92 -8.16 0.68 10.72
C GLY A 92 -7.94 -0.48 9.74
N ASP A 93 -7.84 -0.17 8.45
CA ASP A 93 -7.59 -1.15 7.39
C ASP A 93 -6.11 -1.54 7.25
N GLN A 94 -5.25 -1.16 8.20
CA GLN A 94 -3.80 -1.42 8.15
C GLN A 94 -3.38 -2.48 9.17
N LEU A 95 -2.58 -3.44 8.71
CA LEU A 95 -2.01 -4.51 9.50
C LEU A 95 -0.49 -4.33 9.55
N PHE A 96 0.06 -4.23 10.77
CA PHE A 96 1.50 -4.06 11.02
C PHE A 96 2.10 -5.26 11.76
N HIS A 97 3.42 -5.22 11.96
CA HIS A 97 4.18 -6.21 12.72
C HIS A 97 3.86 -7.65 12.29
N GLU A 98 3.62 -8.53 13.25
CA GLU A 98 3.29 -9.93 13.06
C GLU A 98 1.96 -10.19 12.33
N ASN A 99 1.10 -9.18 12.18
CA ASN A 99 -0.17 -9.31 11.48
C ASN A 99 -0.04 -8.98 9.99
N ALA A 100 1.03 -8.30 9.58
CA ALA A 100 1.43 -8.10 8.18
C ALA A 100 2.07 -9.37 7.58
N SER A 101 1.48 -10.54 7.84
CA SER A 101 2.01 -11.85 7.42
C SER A 101 1.14 -12.49 6.35
N PHE A 102 1.75 -12.91 5.23
CA PHE A 102 1.05 -13.66 4.18
C PHE A 102 0.46 -14.96 4.68
N GLU A 103 1.13 -15.63 5.62
CA GLU A 103 0.64 -16.88 6.19
C GLU A 103 -0.62 -16.62 7.00
N LYS A 104 -0.59 -15.69 7.96
CA LYS A 104 -1.75 -15.38 8.79
C LYS A 104 -2.92 -14.85 7.95
N TYR A 105 -2.64 -14.01 6.94
CA TYR A 105 -3.64 -13.50 6.00
C TYR A 105 -4.31 -14.66 5.23
N LYS A 106 -3.52 -15.58 4.64
CA LYS A 106 -4.03 -16.79 3.95
C LYS A 106 -4.85 -17.66 4.87
N ASP A 107 -4.34 -17.89 6.08
CA ASP A 107 -4.97 -18.74 7.06
C ASP A 107 -6.32 -18.20 7.52
N PHE A 108 -6.43 -16.88 7.69
CA PHE A 108 -7.68 -16.21 8.02
C PHE A 108 -8.74 -16.47 6.94
N TYR A 109 -8.49 -16.11 5.69
CA TYR A 109 -9.49 -16.28 4.62
C TYR A 109 -9.83 -17.75 4.35
N ARG A 110 -8.85 -18.66 4.45
CA ARG A 110 -9.12 -20.11 4.39
C ARG A 110 -10.09 -20.56 5.48
N LYS A 111 -9.93 -20.08 6.71
CA LYS A 111 -10.78 -20.46 7.86
C LYS A 111 -12.13 -19.74 7.86
N HIS A 112 -12.16 -18.50 7.36
CA HIS A 112 -13.33 -17.63 7.40
C HIS A 112 -14.42 -18.05 6.39
N ASP A 113 -14.03 -18.32 5.13
CA ASP A 113 -14.97 -18.57 4.04
C ASP A 113 -14.44 -19.56 2.98
N ASN A 114 -13.43 -20.35 3.37
CA ASN A 114 -12.77 -21.33 2.49
C ASN A 114 -12.19 -20.71 1.21
N SER A 115 -11.85 -19.42 1.25
CA SER A 115 -11.18 -18.75 0.14
C SER A 115 -9.72 -19.15 0.04
N THR A 116 -9.17 -19.01 -1.16
CA THR A 116 -7.73 -19.06 -1.40
C THR A 116 -7.20 -17.66 -1.67
N VAL A 117 -5.91 -17.42 -1.45
CA VAL A 117 -5.29 -16.11 -1.70
C VAL A 117 -4.20 -16.27 -2.76
N ASP A 118 -4.38 -15.58 -3.87
CA ASP A 118 -3.33 -15.38 -4.86
C ASP A 118 -2.49 -14.17 -4.50
N ILE A 119 -1.19 -14.23 -4.78
CA ILE A 119 -0.25 -13.14 -4.55
C ILE A 119 0.53 -12.90 -5.84
N THR A 120 0.67 -11.63 -6.23
CA THR A 120 1.60 -11.21 -7.26
C THR A 120 2.46 -10.08 -6.72
N CYS A 121 3.77 -10.13 -6.99
CA CYS A 121 4.74 -9.20 -6.42
C CYS A 121 5.61 -8.57 -7.52
N ASN A 122 5.88 -7.28 -7.36
CA ASN A 122 7.06 -6.65 -7.95
C ASN A 122 8.17 -6.68 -6.89
N TYR A 123 9.34 -7.23 -7.23
CA TYR A 123 10.50 -7.35 -6.34
C TYR A 123 11.57 -6.28 -6.58
N GLU A 124 11.27 -5.28 -7.40
CA GLU A 124 12.20 -4.21 -7.78
C GLU A 124 11.76 -2.85 -7.21
N THR A 125 10.77 -2.81 -6.29
CA THR A 125 10.30 -1.53 -5.75
C THR A 125 11.40 -0.84 -4.95
N THR A 126 11.53 0.47 -5.14
CA THR A 126 12.52 1.25 -4.37
C THR A 126 11.93 1.70 -3.04
N ALA A 127 12.80 2.03 -2.07
CA ALA A 127 12.35 2.61 -0.81
C ALA A 127 11.50 3.88 -1.01
N GLU A 128 11.85 4.71 -2.00
CA GLU A 128 11.05 5.89 -2.36
C GLU A 128 9.66 5.52 -2.87
N ALA A 129 9.55 4.50 -3.71
CA ALA A 129 8.27 4.02 -4.22
C ALA A 129 7.38 3.50 -3.09
N GLU A 130 7.94 2.68 -2.20
CA GLU A 130 7.18 2.11 -1.07
C GLU A 130 6.73 3.18 -0.07
N MET A 131 7.57 4.18 0.20
CA MET A 131 7.17 5.35 0.98
C MET A 131 6.03 6.13 0.31
N ASN A 132 6.08 6.30 -1.01
CA ASN A 132 5.02 6.98 -1.75
C ASN A 132 3.71 6.18 -1.75
N PHE A 133 3.77 4.85 -1.90
CA PHE A 133 2.60 3.98 -1.77
C PHE A 133 2.00 4.08 -0.38
N TYR A 134 2.83 3.98 0.65
CA TYR A 134 2.36 4.07 2.03
C TYR A 134 1.77 5.45 2.35
N LYS A 135 2.36 6.53 1.83
CA LYS A 135 1.78 7.88 1.97
C LYS A 135 0.37 7.94 1.36
N LYS A 136 0.17 7.38 0.17
CA LYS A 136 -1.17 7.31 -0.44
C LYS A 136 -2.14 6.44 0.37
N VAL A 137 -1.67 5.34 0.97
CA VAL A 137 -2.48 4.54 1.92
C VAL A 137 -2.96 5.42 3.07
N MET A 138 -2.06 6.19 3.68
CA MET A 138 -2.41 7.10 4.79
C MET A 138 -3.36 8.23 4.36
N GLU A 139 -3.21 8.76 3.15
CA GLU A 139 -4.12 9.77 2.59
C GLU A 139 -5.51 9.20 2.30
N LEU A 140 -5.59 7.94 1.86
CA LEU A 140 -6.85 7.26 1.59
C LEU A 140 -7.54 6.79 2.86
N GLY A 141 -6.80 6.40 3.89
CA GLY A 141 -7.33 5.92 5.18
C GLY A 141 -8.24 4.69 5.04
N ASP A 142 -9.13 4.53 6.01
CA ASP A 142 -10.03 3.37 6.05
C ASP A 142 -11.15 3.48 5.02
N ARG A 143 -11.54 2.32 4.48
CA ARG A 143 -12.56 2.20 3.43
C ARG A 143 -13.62 1.20 3.83
N SER A 144 -14.81 1.41 3.30
CA SER A 144 -15.94 0.49 3.46
C SER A 144 -16.64 0.22 2.14
N GLY A 145 -17.33 -0.93 2.07
CA GLY A 145 -18.04 -1.35 0.87
C GLY A 145 -17.14 -1.94 -0.21
N PRO A 146 -17.56 -1.94 -1.49
CA PRO A 146 -16.86 -2.61 -2.59
C PRO A 146 -15.63 -1.83 -3.12
N ALA A 147 -14.93 -1.10 -2.26
CA ALA A 147 -13.88 -0.16 -2.64
C ALA A 147 -12.46 -0.78 -2.63
N CYS A 148 -12.30 -2.07 -2.38
CA CYS A 148 -10.99 -2.68 -2.13
C CYS A 148 -10.02 -2.53 -3.31
N ALA A 149 -10.37 -3.04 -4.49
CA ALA A 149 -9.51 -2.97 -5.68
C ALA A 149 -9.34 -1.55 -6.21
N SER A 150 -10.39 -0.72 -6.15
CA SER A 150 -10.31 0.67 -6.62
C SER A 150 -9.37 1.50 -5.74
N THR A 151 -9.34 1.22 -4.44
CA THR A 151 -8.44 1.88 -3.50
C THR A 151 -6.99 1.40 -3.70
N VAL A 152 -6.75 0.08 -3.77
CA VAL A 152 -5.41 -0.46 -4.02
C VAL A 152 -4.86 0.03 -5.36
N SER A 153 -5.66 0.02 -6.42
CA SER A 153 -5.22 0.52 -7.73
C SER A 153 -4.90 2.01 -7.70
N THR A 154 -5.62 2.82 -6.91
CA THR A 154 -5.33 4.26 -6.74
C THR A 154 -3.99 4.48 -6.04
N VAL A 155 -3.63 3.63 -5.07
CA VAL A 155 -2.30 3.67 -4.43
C VAL A 155 -1.21 3.44 -5.47
N LEU A 156 -1.39 2.45 -6.34
CA LEU A 156 -0.38 2.05 -7.33
C LEU A 156 -0.39 2.88 -8.62
N ASP A 157 -1.43 3.68 -8.85
CA ASP A 157 -1.61 4.46 -10.07
C ASP A 157 -0.42 5.40 -10.35
N GLY A 158 -0.02 5.45 -11.62
CA GLY A 158 1.13 6.23 -12.10
C GLY A 158 2.51 5.69 -11.70
N SER A 159 2.58 4.53 -11.03
CA SER A 159 3.85 3.92 -10.64
C SER A 159 4.55 3.25 -11.84
N PRO A 160 5.87 3.49 -12.04
CA PRO A 160 6.63 2.75 -13.05
C PRO A 160 6.75 1.25 -12.73
N PHE A 161 6.56 0.86 -11.46
CA PHE A 161 6.60 -0.53 -11.01
C PHE A 161 5.32 -1.30 -11.34
N PHE A 162 4.22 -0.59 -11.59
CA PHE A 162 2.92 -1.16 -11.93
C PHE A 162 2.31 -0.43 -13.13
N PRO A 163 2.99 -0.41 -14.30
CA PRO A 163 2.68 0.50 -15.39
C PRO A 163 1.33 0.23 -16.08
N ARG A 164 0.72 -0.93 -15.83
CA ARG A 164 -0.60 -1.30 -16.36
C ARG A 164 -1.73 -1.09 -15.36
N VAL A 165 -1.41 -0.84 -14.10
CA VAL A 165 -2.43 -0.58 -13.08
C VAL A 165 -2.96 0.83 -13.28
N THR A 166 -4.27 0.94 -13.47
CA THR A 166 -4.97 2.21 -13.59
C THR A 166 -5.79 2.47 -12.32
N GLY A 167 -5.66 3.66 -11.75
CA GLY A 167 -6.43 4.08 -10.58
C GLY A 167 -7.94 3.90 -10.76
N GLY A 168 -8.63 3.46 -9.70
CA GLY A 168 -10.08 3.22 -9.74
C GLY A 168 -10.50 1.89 -10.36
N THR A 169 -9.57 0.97 -10.61
CA THR A 169 -9.89 -0.39 -11.09
C THR A 169 -10.80 -1.11 -10.11
N PHE A 170 -12.07 -1.31 -10.49
CA PHE A 170 -13.10 -1.82 -9.59
C PHE A 170 -13.01 -3.33 -9.32
N PHE A 171 -12.56 -4.12 -10.30
CA PHE A 171 -12.55 -5.58 -10.20
C PHE A 171 -11.18 -6.10 -9.72
N PRO A 172 -11.12 -6.83 -8.59
CA PRO A 172 -9.88 -7.41 -8.07
C PRO A 172 -9.13 -8.27 -9.09
N GLY A 173 -9.85 -9.01 -9.94
CA GLY A 173 -9.23 -9.82 -10.99
C GLY A 173 -8.52 -9.02 -12.08
N ASN A 174 -9.04 -7.83 -12.44
CA ASN A 174 -8.37 -6.95 -13.40
C ASN A 174 -7.12 -6.34 -12.77
N LEU A 175 -7.24 -5.85 -11.53
CA LEU A 175 -6.09 -5.35 -10.77
C LEU A 175 -4.97 -6.40 -10.69
N PHE A 176 -5.31 -7.64 -10.31
CA PHE A 176 -4.34 -8.73 -10.21
C PHE A 176 -3.66 -9.03 -11.55
N ARG A 177 -4.41 -9.06 -12.65
CA ARG A 177 -3.88 -9.27 -14.00
C ARG A 177 -2.92 -8.15 -14.40
N ASP A 178 -3.35 -6.90 -14.20
CA ASP A 178 -2.63 -5.72 -14.67
C ASP A 178 -1.34 -5.51 -13.87
N ALA A 179 -1.40 -5.80 -12.57
CA ALA A 179 -0.24 -5.75 -11.71
C ALA A 179 0.71 -6.93 -11.84
N GLY A 180 0.24 -8.06 -12.37
CA GLY A 180 1.11 -9.19 -12.65
C GLY A 180 2.27 -8.75 -13.53
N ILE A 181 3.50 -8.99 -13.11
CA ILE A 181 4.69 -8.67 -13.91
C ILE A 181 5.06 -9.90 -14.71
N ASP A 182 5.03 -9.75 -16.04
CA ASP A 182 5.47 -10.79 -16.96
C ASP A 182 7.01 -10.75 -17.04
N TYR A 183 7.68 -11.43 -16.11
CA TYR A 183 9.15 -11.55 -16.11
C TYR A 183 9.68 -12.22 -17.39
N SER A 184 8.84 -12.90 -18.18
CA SER A 184 9.24 -13.46 -19.48
C SER A 184 9.40 -12.40 -20.58
N LYS A 185 8.82 -11.20 -20.39
CA LYS A 185 8.97 -10.04 -21.28
C LYS A 185 9.94 -8.99 -20.75
N ALA A 186 10.38 -9.10 -19.51
CA ALA A 186 11.31 -8.16 -18.87
C ALA A 186 12.78 -8.33 -19.29
N GLY A 187 13.10 -9.32 -20.13
CA GLY A 187 14.45 -9.44 -20.71
C GLY A 187 15.55 -9.79 -19.71
N VAL A 188 15.20 -10.33 -18.54
CA VAL A 188 16.18 -10.83 -17.56
C VAL A 188 16.33 -12.34 -17.75
N LYS A 189 17.44 -12.72 -18.37
CA LYS A 189 17.95 -14.10 -18.40
C LYS A 189 18.85 -14.35 -17.20
#